data_AF-A0A3P7LWN7-F1
#
_entry.id   AF-A0A3P7LWN7-F1
#
_cell.length_a   1.000
_cell.length_b   1.000
_cell.length_c   1.000
_cell.angle_alpha   90.00
_cell.angle_beta   90.00
_cell.angle_gamma   90.00
#
_symmetry.space_group_name_H-M   'P 1'
#
loop_
_entity.id
_entity.type
_entity.pdbx_description
1 polymer ?
#
loop_
_entity_poly.entity_id
_entity_poly.type
_entity_poly.pdbx_seq_one_letter_code
_entity_poly.pdbx_strand_id
1 'polypeptide(L)'
;MGKGWDLLVDCDATKDQLIAAASTLTKEHVELTSFALYKKNAIEEVPWFPRHISELDKCSHCITKYDPTTDPRHPGHGDATYIARRNFLNDHAMEYRHGDPIPIVEYTELEHATWKAVYEKLRGLHESHTCLAYRLTLFPD
;
A
#
# COMPACT_ATOMS: atom_id res chain seq x y z
N MET A 1 -10.05 -36.23 -0.90
CA MET A 1 -9.22 -35.01 -0.97
C MET A 1 -8.89 -34.63 0.47
N GLY A 2 -7.64 -34.84 0.89
CA GLY A 2 -7.22 -34.54 2.26
C GLY A 2 -7.26 -33.03 2.49
N LYS A 3 -7.89 -32.60 3.60
CA LYS A 3 -7.77 -31.22 4.09
C LYS A 3 -6.36 -31.07 4.65
N GLY A 4 -5.56 -30.20 4.06
CA GLY A 4 -4.23 -29.82 4.54
C GLY A 4 -4.02 -28.33 4.29
N TRP A 5 -3.10 -27.72 5.02
CA TRP A 5 -2.71 -26.33 4.85
C TRP A 5 -1.28 -26.27 4.35
N ASP A 6 -1.05 -25.50 3.30
CA ASP A 6 0.30 -25.11 2.91
C ASP A 6 0.68 -23.85 3.68
N LEU A 7 1.78 -23.89 4.43
CA LEU A 7 2.29 -22.75 5.18
C LEU A 7 3.54 -22.19 4.47
N LEU A 8 3.47 -20.94 4.02
CA LEU A 8 4.62 -20.22 3.49
C LEU A 8 5.18 -19.29 4.56
N VAL A 9 6.45 -19.45 4.92
CA VAL A 9 7.13 -18.63 5.92
C VAL A 9 8.31 -17.93 5.26
N ASP A 10 8.34 -16.61 5.35
CA ASP A 10 9.47 -15.77 4.95
C ASP A 10 10.22 -15.31 6.22
N CYS A 11 11.53 -15.48 6.28
CA CYS A 11 12.33 -15.15 7.46
C CYS A 11 13.79 -14.84 7.11
N ASP A 12 14.39 -13.95 7.89
CA ASP A 12 15.82 -13.64 7.84
C ASP A 12 16.56 -14.45 8.92
N ALA A 13 17.39 -15.41 8.48
CA ALA A 13 18.14 -16.29 9.37
C ALA A 13 19.43 -16.80 8.71
N THR A 14 20.41 -17.19 9.53
CA THR A 14 21.60 -17.89 9.03
C THR A 14 21.25 -19.31 8.59
N LYS A 15 22.12 -19.91 7.77
CA LYS A 15 21.94 -21.30 7.32
C LYS A 15 21.78 -22.27 8.49
N ASP A 16 22.58 -22.10 9.55
CA ASP A 16 22.56 -23.00 10.71
C ASP A 16 21.27 -22.86 11.52
N GLN A 17 20.78 -21.62 11.66
CA GLN A 17 19.48 -21.35 12.29
C GLN A 17 18.33 -22.00 11.52
N LEU A 18 18.34 -21.91 10.18
CA LEU A 18 17.32 -22.54 9.33
C LEU A 18 17.36 -24.07 9.41
N ILE A 19 18.56 -24.67 9.41
CA ILE A 19 18.71 -26.13 9.54
C ILE A 19 18.23 -26.61 10.90
N ALA A 20 18.58 -25.89 11.97
CA ALA A 20 18.11 -26.20 13.31
C ALA A 20 16.57 -26.12 13.39
N ALA A 21 15.97 -25.04 12.90
CA ALA A 21 14.51 -24.87 12.87
C ALA A 21 13.80 -25.96 12.05
N ALA A 22 14.31 -26.29 10.86
CA ALA A 22 13.80 -27.38 10.03
C ALA A 22 13.89 -28.73 10.74
N SER A 23 15.00 -29.00 11.43
CA SER A 23 15.21 -30.23 12.19
C SER A 23 14.24 -30.34 13.36
N THR A 24 13.94 -29.24 14.04
CA THR A 24 12.96 -29.20 15.12
C THR A 24 11.55 -29.43 14.57
N LEU A 25 11.15 -28.69 13.53
CA LEU A 25 9.81 -28.81 12.92
C LEU A 25 9.51 -30.24 12.43
N THR A 26 10.48 -30.87 11.77
CA THR A 26 10.31 -32.25 11.26
C THR A 26 10.28 -33.31 12.36
N LYS A 27 10.93 -33.07 13.51
CA LYS A 27 10.91 -34.01 14.65
C LYS A 27 9.65 -33.87 15.50
N GLU A 28 9.20 -32.64 15.71
CA GLU A 28 8.10 -32.34 16.63
C GLU A 28 6.72 -32.48 15.97
N HIS A 29 6.63 -32.37 14.64
CA HIS A 29 5.36 -32.42 13.90
C HIS A 29 5.29 -33.58 12.91
N VAL A 30 4.83 -34.74 13.40
CA VAL A 30 4.66 -35.98 12.60
C VAL A 30 3.64 -35.88 11.46
N GLU A 31 2.75 -34.88 11.49
CA GLU A 31 1.76 -34.63 10.45
C GLU A 31 2.30 -33.82 9.26
N LEU A 32 3.53 -33.30 9.38
CA LEU A 32 4.19 -32.55 8.32
C LEU A 32 4.53 -33.49 7.16
N THR A 33 3.76 -33.42 6.07
CA THR A 33 3.93 -34.31 4.91
C THR A 33 5.07 -33.88 3.98
N SER A 34 5.36 -32.58 3.93
CA SER A 34 6.38 -32.02 3.06
C SER A 34 7.00 -30.76 3.68
N PHE A 35 8.27 -30.54 3.40
CA PHE A 35 9.01 -29.35 3.81
C PHE A 35 10.04 -29.01 2.74
N ALA A 36 10.10 -27.73 2.37
CA ALA A 36 11.07 -27.24 1.39
C ALA A 36 11.69 -25.94 1.90
N LEU A 37 13.02 -25.89 1.89
CA LEU A 37 13.77 -24.67 2.13
C LEU A 37 14.15 -24.05 0.80
N TYR A 38 13.72 -22.82 0.59
CA TYR A 38 14.11 -22.03 -0.57
C TYR A 38 15.18 -21.05 -0.14
N LYS A 39 16.43 -21.31 -0.54
CA LYS A 39 17.45 -20.27 -0.48
C LYS A 39 17.10 -19.24 -1.54
N LYS A 40 16.96 -17.97 -1.13
CA LYS A 40 16.88 -16.86 -2.08
C LYS A 40 18.18 -16.85 -2.91
N ASN A 41 18.14 -17.38 -4.12
CA ASN A 41 19.29 -17.40 -5.02
C ASN A 41 19.59 -15.97 -5.46
N ALA A 42 20.82 -15.52 -5.27
CA ALA A 42 21.25 -14.17 -5.64
C ALA A 42 21.40 -13.95 -7.17
N ILE A 43 21.11 -14.96 -8.00
CA ILE A 43 21.54 -15.00 -9.42
C ILE A 43 20.41 -14.64 -10.40
N GLU A 44 19.14 -14.75 -10.00
CA GLU A 44 18.04 -14.08 -10.70
C GLU A 44 17.31 -13.23 -9.67
N GLU A 45 17.71 -11.97 -9.61
CA GLU A 45 17.07 -10.95 -8.79
C GLU A 45 15.72 -10.60 -9.43
N VAL A 46 14.78 -11.55 -9.41
CA VAL A 46 13.39 -11.29 -9.78
C VAL A 46 12.94 -10.15 -8.87
N PRO A 47 12.58 -8.97 -9.43
CA PRO A 47 12.13 -7.86 -8.61
C PRO A 47 10.99 -8.34 -7.73
N TRP A 48 11.10 -8.03 -6.45
CA TRP A 48 10.04 -8.39 -5.51
C TRP A 48 8.70 -7.82 -5.98
N PHE A 49 7.64 -8.62 -5.86
CA PHE A 49 6.26 -8.19 -6.07
C PHE A 49 5.37 -8.77 -4.95
N PRO A 50 4.31 -8.05 -4.53
CA PRO A 50 3.41 -8.52 -3.48
C PRO A 50 2.64 -9.77 -3.95
N ARG A 51 2.67 -10.83 -3.16
CA ARG A 51 1.95 -12.10 -3.40
C ARG A 51 0.63 -12.20 -2.63
N HIS A 52 0.51 -11.43 -1.55
CA HIS A 52 -0.71 -11.27 -0.77
C HIS A 52 -1.02 -9.77 -0.62
N ILE A 53 -2.30 -9.40 -0.52
CA ILE A 53 -2.71 -7.99 -0.45
C ILE A 53 -2.09 -7.24 0.74
N SER A 54 -1.88 -7.91 1.87
CA SER A 54 -1.19 -7.32 3.04
C SER A 54 0.28 -6.99 2.78
N GLU A 55 0.90 -7.58 1.75
CA GLU A 55 2.26 -7.21 1.39
C GLU A 55 2.34 -5.83 0.72
N LEU A 56 1.21 -5.22 0.34
CA LEU A 56 1.17 -3.82 -0.09
C LEU A 56 1.60 -2.85 1.02
N ASP A 57 1.53 -3.25 2.29
CA ASP A 57 2.07 -2.48 3.41
C ASP A 57 3.58 -2.23 3.27
N LYS A 58 4.30 -3.11 2.53
CA LYS A 58 5.72 -2.94 2.20
C LYS A 58 5.96 -1.86 1.13
N CYS A 59 4.91 -1.42 0.43
CA CYS A 59 4.96 -0.35 -0.58
C CYS A 59 4.68 1.05 -0.01
N SER A 60 4.35 1.15 1.29
CA SER A 60 4.04 2.42 1.97
C SER A 60 5.13 3.48 1.82
N HIS A 61 6.40 3.09 1.75
CA HIS A 61 7.54 4.01 1.70
C HIS A 61 7.91 4.50 0.30
N CYS A 62 7.05 4.27 -0.71
CA CYS A 62 7.32 4.74 -2.07
C CYS A 62 7.26 6.28 -2.13
N ILE A 63 8.43 6.91 -2.27
CA ILE A 63 8.61 8.36 -2.35
C ILE A 63 7.80 8.95 -3.52
N THR A 64 6.97 9.95 -3.24
CA THR A 64 6.28 10.72 -4.28
C THR A 64 7.22 11.74 -4.91
N LYS A 65 7.30 11.78 -6.25
CA LYS A 65 8.15 12.71 -7.02
C LYS A 65 7.69 14.19 -6.97
N TYR A 66 6.66 14.51 -6.19
CA TYR A 66 6.02 15.83 -6.14
C TYR A 66 5.87 16.30 -4.68
N ASP A 67 7.00 16.74 -4.12
CA ASP A 67 7.15 17.17 -2.74
C ASP A 67 7.28 18.72 -2.68
N PRO A 68 6.41 19.43 -1.94
CA PRO A 68 6.47 20.89 -1.82
C PRO A 68 7.77 21.41 -1.19
N THR A 69 8.50 20.59 -0.44
CA THR A 69 9.76 21.01 0.20
C THR A 69 10.94 21.03 -0.79
N THR A 70 10.90 20.22 -1.85
CA THR A 70 12.03 20.02 -2.77
C THR A 70 11.78 20.47 -4.21
N ASP A 71 10.53 20.59 -4.67
CA ASP A 71 10.22 21.08 -6.03
C ASP A 71 9.75 22.55 -6.00
N PRO A 72 10.55 23.52 -6.50
CA PRO A 72 10.17 24.93 -6.56
C PRO A 72 8.97 25.24 -7.47
N ARG A 73 8.58 24.30 -8.35
CA ARG A 73 7.39 24.46 -9.22
C ARG A 73 6.10 24.02 -8.52
N HIS A 74 6.21 23.45 -7.33
CA HIS A 74 5.04 23.11 -6.53
C HIS A 74 4.37 24.41 -6.04
N PRO A 75 3.06 24.61 -6.24
CA PRO A 75 2.38 25.87 -5.87
C PRO A 75 2.42 26.14 -4.36
N GLY A 76 2.46 25.09 -3.54
CA GLY A 76 2.70 25.17 -2.09
C GLY A 76 4.18 25.20 -1.67
N HIS A 77 5.13 25.41 -2.59
CA HIS A 77 6.54 25.55 -2.22
C HIS A 77 6.75 26.79 -1.34
N GLY A 78 7.41 26.63 -0.19
CA GLY A 78 7.61 27.70 0.78
C GLY A 78 6.40 28.03 1.66
N ASP A 79 5.24 27.38 1.47
CA ASP A 79 4.10 27.51 2.36
C ASP A 79 4.23 26.54 3.54
N ALA A 80 4.68 27.05 4.68
CA ALA A 80 4.88 26.26 5.88
C ALA A 80 3.59 25.60 6.41
N THR A 81 2.43 26.26 6.25
CA THR A 81 1.15 25.72 6.73
C THR A 81 0.71 24.56 5.85
N TYR A 82 0.84 24.71 4.53
CA TYR A 82 0.56 23.64 3.57
C TYR A 82 1.52 22.45 3.75
N ILE A 83 2.81 22.70 3.94
CA ILE A 83 3.82 21.66 4.19
C ILE A 83 3.49 20.88 5.48
N ALA A 84 3.20 21.59 6.58
CA ALA A 84 2.81 20.94 7.84
C ALA A 84 1.54 20.09 7.67
N ARG A 85 0.54 20.60 6.94
CA ARG A 85 -0.69 19.85 6.64
C ARG A 85 -0.41 18.60 5.80
N ARG A 86 0.50 18.67 4.82
CA ARG A 86 0.91 17.51 4.01
C ARG A 86 1.66 16.47 4.84
N ASN A 87 2.53 16.87 5.77
CA ASN A 87 3.21 15.96 6.67
C ASN A 87 2.20 15.21 7.56
N PHE A 88 1.25 15.93 8.16
CA PHE A 88 0.16 15.32 8.94
C PHE A 88 -0.62 14.23 8.16
N LEU A 89 -0.94 14.49 6.89
CA LEU A 89 -1.64 13.52 6.04
C LEU A 89 -0.75 12.32 5.67
N ASN A 90 0.54 12.56 5.40
CA ASN A 90 1.49 11.50 5.11
C ASN A 90 1.68 10.58 6.32
N ASP A 91 1.78 11.14 7.54
CA ASP A 91 1.93 10.36 8.77
C ASP A 91 0.74 9.41 8.96
N HIS A 92 -0.49 9.87 8.74
CA HIS A 92 -1.69 9.01 8.77
C HIS A 92 -1.64 7.89 7.73
N ALA A 93 -1.14 8.17 6.52
CA ALA A 93 -0.98 7.16 5.49
C ALA A 93 0.13 6.14 5.80
N MET A 94 1.18 6.54 6.53
CA MET A 94 2.28 5.65 6.94
C MET A 94 1.90 4.72 8.09
N GLU A 95 0.95 5.14 8.94
CA GLU A 95 0.47 4.33 10.05
C GLU A 95 -0.54 3.26 9.63
N TYR A 96 -1.22 3.44 8.50
CA TYR A 96 -2.20 2.48 7.98
C TYR A 96 -1.58 1.11 7.67
N ARG A 97 -2.28 0.03 8.03
CA ARG A 97 -1.97 -1.35 7.64
C ARG A 97 -3.17 -2.04 7.02
N HIS A 98 -2.91 -3.03 6.17
CA HIS A 98 -3.98 -3.82 5.56
C HIS A 98 -4.88 -4.46 6.63
N GLY A 99 -6.17 -4.16 6.54
CA GLY A 99 -7.21 -4.67 7.45
C GLY A 99 -7.68 -3.63 8.46
N ASP A 100 -6.91 -2.56 8.68
CA ASP A 100 -7.33 -1.45 9.53
C ASP A 100 -8.39 -0.59 8.83
N PRO A 101 -9.29 0.06 9.58
CA PRO A 101 -10.16 1.08 9.00
C PRO A 101 -9.32 2.28 8.51
N ILE A 102 -9.71 2.85 7.38
CA ILE A 102 -9.06 4.06 6.85
C ILE A 102 -9.36 5.22 7.83
N PRO A 103 -8.34 5.93 8.35
CA PRO A 103 -8.54 7.07 9.24
C PRO A 103 -9.40 8.16 8.58
N ILE A 104 -10.36 8.69 9.33
CA ILE A 104 -11.17 9.83 8.89
C ILE A 104 -10.37 11.11 9.13
N VAL A 105 -10.20 11.92 8.09
CA VAL A 105 -9.55 13.22 8.17
C VAL A 105 -10.61 14.31 8.09
N GLU A 106 -10.66 15.15 9.12
CA GLU A 106 -11.44 16.39 9.09
C GLU A 106 -10.70 17.43 8.23
N TYR A 107 -11.33 17.80 7.11
CA TYR A 107 -10.81 18.81 6.21
C TYR A 107 -11.17 20.21 6.70
N THR A 108 -10.31 21.17 6.40
CA THR A 108 -10.55 22.58 6.71
C THR A 108 -11.56 23.18 5.74
N GLU A 109 -12.20 24.28 6.13
CA GLU A 109 -13.09 25.05 5.26
C GLU A 109 -12.43 25.46 3.94
N LEU A 110 -11.13 25.77 3.96
CA LEU A 110 -10.37 26.13 2.76
C LEU A 110 -10.17 24.92 1.83
N GLU A 111 -9.88 23.76 2.39
CA GLU A 111 -9.78 22.49 1.63
C GLU A 111 -11.13 22.13 1.02
N HIS A 112 -12.23 22.26 1.78
CA HIS A 112 -13.59 22.06 1.28
C HIS A 112 -13.97 23.04 0.17
N ALA A 113 -13.62 24.33 0.32
CA ALA A 113 -13.87 25.33 -0.71
C ALA A 113 -13.11 25.02 -2.02
N THR A 114 -11.86 24.55 -1.89
CA THR A 114 -11.05 24.11 -3.05
C THR A 114 -11.67 22.90 -3.74
N TRP A 115 -12.06 21.88 -2.97
CA TRP A 115 -12.76 20.70 -3.50
C TRP A 115 -14.03 21.09 -4.24
N LYS A 116 -14.85 21.96 -3.65
CA LYS A 116 -16.10 22.45 -4.24
C LYS A 116 -15.87 23.13 -5.58
N ALA A 117 -14.92 24.07 -5.65
CA ALA A 117 -14.62 24.81 -6.87
C ALA A 117 -14.19 23.90 -8.03
N VAL A 118 -13.35 22.89 -7.75
CA VAL A 118 -12.93 21.90 -8.75
C VAL A 118 -14.10 21.01 -9.17
N TYR A 119 -14.85 20.49 -8.19
CA TYR A 119 -15.98 19.59 -8.45
C TYR A 119 -17.06 20.25 -9.31
N GLU A 120 -17.47 21.49 -8.99
CA GLU A 120 -18.49 22.21 -9.76
C GLU A 120 -18.04 22.41 -11.23
N LYS A 121 -16.77 22.75 -11.44
CA LYS A 121 -16.21 22.93 -12.79
C LYS A 121 -16.20 21.63 -13.59
N LEU A 122 -15.75 20.54 -12.97
CA LEU A 122 -15.67 19.22 -13.63
C LEU A 122 -17.07 18.64 -13.87
N ARG A 123 -17.98 18.76 -12.90
CA ARG A 123 -19.36 18.26 -13.00
C ARG A 123 -20.06 18.80 -14.24
N GLY A 124 -19.88 20.07 -14.57
CA GLY A 124 -20.46 20.67 -15.79
C GLY A 124 -19.92 20.10 -17.11
N LEU A 125 -18.79 19.38 -17.07
CA LEU A 125 -18.16 18.74 -18.23
C LEU A 125 -18.43 17.23 -18.31
N HIS A 126 -18.98 16.62 -17.25
CA HIS A 126 -19.13 15.16 -17.18
C HIS A 126 -19.94 14.61 -18.35
N GLU A 127 -21.07 15.23 -18.70
CA GLU A 127 -21.92 14.73 -19.78
C GLU A 127 -21.20 14.68 -21.13
N SER A 128 -20.46 15.74 -21.47
CA SER A 128 -19.85 15.92 -22.79
C SER A 128 -18.46 15.31 -22.94
N HIS A 129 -17.69 15.18 -21.85
CA HIS A 129 -16.26 14.85 -21.92
C HIS A 129 -15.88 13.51 -21.27
N THR A 130 -16.82 12.83 -20.60
CA THR A 130 -16.52 11.53 -19.97
C THR A 130 -17.06 10.37 -20.81
N CYS A 131 -16.49 9.18 -20.62
CA CYS A 131 -16.99 7.99 -21.29
C CYS A 131 -18.32 7.51 -20.66
N LEU A 132 -19.03 6.63 -21.36
CA LEU A 132 -20.30 6.10 -20.88
C LEU A 132 -20.17 5.40 -19.51
N ALA A 133 -19.11 4.60 -19.31
CA ALA A 133 -18.87 3.90 -18.06
C ALA A 133 -18.80 4.85 -16.85
N TYR A 134 -18.15 6.01 -17.01
CA TYR A 134 -18.08 7.03 -15.97
C TYR A 134 -19.46 7.60 -15.63
N ARG A 135 -20.26 7.95 -16.65
CA ARG A 135 -21.61 8.53 -16.45
C ARG A 135 -22.57 7.57 -15.76
N LEU A 136 -22.55 6.28 -16.12
CA LEU A 136 -23.42 5.27 -15.52
C LEU A 136 -23.05 4.97 -14.05
N THR A 137 -21.79 5.17 -13.67
CA THR A 137 -21.34 4.86 -12.30
C THR A 137 -21.72 5.95 -11.30
N LEU A 138 -21.73 7.22 -11.71
CA LEU A 138 -22.02 8.34 -10.82
C LEU A 138 -23.50 8.70 -10.71
N PHE A 139 -24.31 8.24 -11.66
CA PHE A 139 -25.75 8.47 -11.70
C PHE A 139 -26.48 7.15 -12.00
N PRO A 140 -26.42 6.15 -11.09
CA PRO A 140 -27.33 5.02 -11.19
C PRO A 140 -28.76 5.54 -11.02
N ASP A 141 -29.68 5.11 -11.91
CA ASP A 141 -31.11 5.43 -11.85
C ASP A 141 -31.74 5.16 -10.48
#